data_AF-X1ERD6-F1
#
_entry.id   AF-X1ERD6-F1
#
_cell.length_a   1.000
_cell.length_b   1.000
_cell.length_c   1.000
_cell.angle_alpha   90.00
_cell.angle_beta   90.00
_cell.angle_gamma   90.00
#
_symmetry.space_group_name_H-M   'P 1'
#
loop_
_entity.id
_entity.type
_entity.pdbx_description
1 polymer ?
#
loop_
_entity_poly.entity_id
_entity_poly.type
_entity_poly.pdbx_seq_one_letter_code
_entity_poly.pdbx_strand_id
1 'polypeptide(L)'
;MVCFIDSIHLRNKAMTLLHEIPSNSFEEAFTPENIKKIEMALGMMKKSIDESQKVNDQTLDKLHSDLGKHYREEFCEGLKLYIKFLEEGAVSLEEKAKHLEEKWGKWFFGKFDAMSKRFRWFLEEFAKRKDEILFPD
;
A
#
# COMPACT_ATOMS: atom_id res chain seq x y z
N MET A 1 -6.52 13.97 -4.26
CA MET A 1 -5.51 13.85 -3.17
C MET A 1 -5.97 12.86 -2.12
N VAL A 2 -7.21 12.93 -1.63
CA VAL A 2 -7.80 11.95 -0.70
C VAL A 2 -7.64 10.50 -1.20
N CYS A 3 -8.08 10.19 -2.43
CA CYS A 3 -7.96 8.83 -3.00
C CYS A 3 -6.51 8.30 -3.09
N PHE A 4 -5.53 9.18 -3.28
CA PHE A 4 -4.11 8.79 -3.35
C PHE A 4 -3.56 8.39 -1.97
N ILE A 5 -4.02 9.07 -0.93
CA ILE A 5 -3.62 8.74 0.43
C ILE A 5 -4.39 7.51 0.91
N ASP A 6 -5.67 7.42 0.59
CA ASP A 6 -6.49 6.26 0.96
C ASP A 6 -5.98 4.97 0.31
N SER A 7 -5.50 5.01 -0.93
CA SER A 7 -4.87 3.84 -1.56
C SER A 7 -3.63 3.38 -0.79
N ILE A 8 -2.67 4.28 -0.53
CA ILE A 8 -1.45 3.98 0.23
C ILE A 8 -1.81 3.46 1.63
N HIS A 9 -2.79 4.09 2.29
CA HIS A 9 -3.24 3.73 3.63
C HIS A 9 -3.87 2.32 3.68
N LEU A 10 -4.78 2.02 2.75
CA LEU A 10 -5.42 0.71 2.63
C LEU A 10 -4.38 -0.38 2.36
N ARG A 11 -3.41 -0.11 1.49
CA ARG A 11 -2.29 -1.01 1.22
C ARG A 11 -1.47 -1.28 2.48
N ASN A 12 -1.08 -0.25 3.23
CA ASN A 12 -0.28 -0.41 4.43
C ASN A 12 -1.03 -1.18 5.53
N LYS A 13 -2.33 -0.94 5.68
CA LYS A 13 -3.18 -1.74 6.58
C LYS A 13 -3.21 -3.21 6.17
N ALA A 14 -3.36 -3.50 4.88
CA ALA A 14 -3.34 -4.87 4.39
C ALA A 14 -2.01 -5.56 4.70
N MET A 15 -0.88 -4.89 4.49
CA MET A 15 0.44 -5.46 4.81
C MET A 15 0.63 -5.69 6.31
N THR A 16 0.11 -4.80 7.16
CA THR A 16 0.17 -4.97 8.62
C THR A 16 -0.54 -6.26 9.03
N LEU A 17 -1.75 -6.49 8.51
CA LEU A 17 -2.50 -7.74 8.76
C LEU A 17 -1.74 -8.99 8.28
N LEU A 18 -1.06 -8.92 7.13
CA LEU A 18 -0.28 -10.04 6.62
C LEU A 18 0.97 -10.30 7.45
N HIS A 19 1.63 -9.26 7.98
CA HIS A 19 2.80 -9.42 8.85
C HIS A 19 2.47 -9.99 10.23
N GLU A 20 1.20 -9.92 10.66
CA GLU A 20 0.75 -10.58 11.89
C GLU A 20 0.62 -12.12 11.74
N ILE A 21 0.65 -12.63 10.50
CA ILE A 21 0.53 -14.07 10.25
C ILE A 21 1.90 -14.72 10.52
N PRO A 22 1.98 -15.75 11.37
CA PRO A 22 3.24 -16.44 11.64
C PRO A 22 3.81 -17.07 10.36
N SER A 23 5.11 -16.86 10.12
CA SER A 23 5.84 -17.46 8.98
C SER A 23 6.59 -18.74 9.36
N ASN A 24 6.47 -19.18 10.62
CA ASN A 24 7.34 -20.21 11.20
C ASN A 24 6.89 -21.64 10.85
N SER A 25 5.62 -21.85 10.56
CA SER A 25 5.10 -23.15 10.13
C SER A 25 3.86 -22.98 9.24
N PHE A 26 3.68 -23.92 8.31
CA PHE A 26 2.52 -23.94 7.42
C PHE A 26 1.21 -24.11 8.20
N GLU A 27 1.21 -24.96 9.24
CA GLU A 27 0.02 -25.23 10.07
C GLU A 27 -0.45 -23.99 10.85
N GLU A 28 0.49 -23.16 11.33
CA GLU A 28 0.17 -21.89 11.99
C GLU A 28 -0.30 -20.82 10.99
N ALA A 29 0.21 -20.83 9.76
CA ALA A 29 -0.18 -19.85 8.73
C ALA A 29 -1.62 -20.04 8.22
N PHE A 30 -2.14 -21.27 8.23
CA PHE A 30 -3.45 -21.62 7.65
C PHE A 30 -4.56 -21.91 8.68
N THR A 31 -4.47 -21.31 9.87
CA THR A 31 -5.59 -21.32 10.81
C THR A 31 -6.80 -20.54 10.25
N PRO A 32 -8.04 -20.83 10.69
CA PRO A 32 -9.21 -20.08 10.27
C PRO A 32 -9.10 -18.56 10.51
N GLU A 33 -8.42 -18.17 11.59
CA GLU A 33 -8.17 -16.76 11.89
C GLU A 33 -7.22 -16.12 10.86
N ASN A 34 -6.13 -16.80 10.52
CA ASN A 34 -5.16 -16.27 9.56
C ASN A 34 -5.71 -16.25 8.13
N ILE A 35 -6.53 -17.24 7.74
CA ILE A 35 -7.28 -17.20 6.48
C ILE A 35 -8.15 -15.94 6.41
N LYS A 36 -8.88 -15.63 7.49
CA LYS A 36 -9.69 -14.40 7.58
C LYS A 36 -8.83 -13.13 7.46
N LYS A 37 -7.64 -13.10 8.07
CA LYS A 37 -6.70 -11.97 7.92
C LYS A 37 -6.23 -11.83 6.46
N ILE A 38 -5.92 -12.92 5.76
CA ILE A 38 -5.56 -12.92 4.33
C ILE A 38 -6.71 -12.36 3.49
N GLU A 39 -7.95 -12.84 3.70
CA GLU A 39 -9.12 -12.36 2.98
C GLU A 39 -9.38 -10.87 3.22
N MET A 40 -9.26 -10.42 4.47
CA MET A 40 -9.39 -9.00 4.82
C MET A 40 -8.29 -8.16 4.15
N ALA A 41 -7.04 -8.61 4.18
CA ALA A 41 -5.93 -7.95 3.52
C ALA A 41 -6.17 -7.85 2.02
N LEU A 42 -6.57 -8.95 1.36
CA LEU A 42 -6.89 -8.99 -0.06
C LEU A 42 -8.01 -7.99 -0.41
N GLY A 43 -9.06 -7.93 0.42
CA GLY A 43 -10.15 -6.97 0.26
C GLY A 43 -9.68 -5.51 0.38
N MET A 44 -8.78 -5.21 1.31
CA MET A 44 -8.16 -3.88 1.44
C MET A 44 -7.26 -3.54 0.26
N MET A 45 -6.48 -4.49 -0.26
CA MET A 45 -5.63 -4.30 -1.43
C MET A 45 -6.45 -4.02 -2.69
N LYS A 46 -7.56 -4.73 -2.90
CA LYS A 46 -8.49 -4.46 -4.01
C LYS A 46 -9.09 -3.06 -3.92
N LYS A 47 -9.57 -2.65 -2.74
CA LYS A 47 -10.04 -1.28 -2.50
C LYS A 47 -8.94 -0.24 -2.72
N SER A 48 -7.70 -0.53 -2.36
CA SER A 48 -6.56 0.36 -2.64
C SER A 48 -6.38 0.58 -4.15
N ILE A 49 -6.56 -0.45 -4.97
CA ILE A 49 -6.55 -0.31 -6.44
C ILE A 49 -7.76 0.51 -6.92
N ASP A 50 -8.95 0.29 -6.38
CA ASP A 50 -10.13 1.08 -6.76
C ASP A 50 -9.93 2.58 -6.43
N GLU A 51 -9.34 2.90 -5.28
CA GLU A 51 -8.98 4.26 -4.92
C GLU A 51 -7.85 4.82 -5.80
N SER A 52 -6.89 3.98 -6.19
CA SER A 52 -5.80 4.40 -7.07
C SER A 52 -6.30 4.83 -8.44
N GLN A 53 -7.30 4.15 -8.99
CA GLN A 53 -7.91 4.49 -10.28
C GLN A 53 -8.61 5.87 -10.26
N LYS A 54 -9.08 6.32 -9.09
CA LYS A 54 -9.72 7.64 -8.92
C LYS A 54 -8.71 8.78 -8.77
N VAL A 55 -7.42 8.48 -8.67
CA VAL A 55 -6.37 9.50 -8.55
C VAL A 55 -6.19 10.21 -9.89
N ASN A 56 -6.23 11.54 -9.86
CA ASN A 56 -5.93 12.38 -11.02
C ASN A 56 -4.42 12.64 -11.10
N ASP A 57 -3.80 12.27 -12.22
CA ASP A 57 -2.36 12.41 -12.44
C ASP A 57 -1.88 13.87 -12.38
N GLN A 58 -2.69 14.84 -12.83
CA GLN A 58 -2.37 16.27 -12.70
C GLN A 58 -2.25 16.71 -11.23
N THR A 59 -2.91 16.01 -10.30
CA THR A 59 -2.74 16.27 -8.87
C THR A 59 -1.40 15.75 -8.39
N LEU A 60 -0.92 14.62 -8.92
CA LEU A 60 0.36 14.04 -8.56
C LEU A 60 1.52 14.88 -9.10
N ASP A 61 1.42 15.38 -10.33
CA ASP A 61 2.45 16.22 -10.96
C ASP A 61 2.69 17.53 -10.19
N LYS A 62 1.64 18.07 -9.55
CA LYS A 62 1.74 19.24 -8.67
C LYS A 62 2.48 18.95 -7.36
N LEU A 63 2.58 17.68 -6.96
CA LEU A 63 3.29 17.26 -5.75
C LEU A 63 4.76 17.01 -6.04
N HIS A 64 5.04 16.31 -7.14
CA HIS A 64 6.37 16.08 -7.69
C HIS A 64 6.23 15.59 -9.14
N SER A 65 7.11 16.03 -10.05
CA SER A 65 6.94 15.89 -11.51
C SER A 65 6.92 14.45 -12.04
N ASP A 66 7.51 13.50 -11.33
CA ASP A 66 7.56 12.06 -11.67
C ASP A 66 6.76 11.21 -10.66
N LEU A 67 6.04 11.81 -9.70
CA LEU A 67 5.24 11.06 -8.72
C LEU A 67 4.19 10.20 -9.39
N GLY A 68 3.52 10.72 -10.42
CA GLY A 68 2.52 9.98 -11.20
C GLY A 68 3.12 8.68 -11.74
N LYS A 69 4.29 8.77 -12.37
CA LYS A 69 4.98 7.61 -12.94
C LYS A 69 5.28 6.55 -11.87
N HIS A 70 5.96 6.92 -10.80
CA HIS A 70 6.35 5.99 -9.74
C HIS A 70 5.12 5.39 -9.04
N TYR A 71 4.08 6.20 -8.81
CA TYR A 71 2.84 5.71 -8.22
C TYR A 71 2.12 4.69 -9.13
N ARG A 72 2.08 4.90 -10.44
CA ARG A 72 1.43 3.98 -11.38
C ARG A 72 2.27 2.72 -11.62
N GLU A 73 3.51 2.90 -12.03
CA GLU A 73 4.37 1.81 -12.52
C GLU A 73 4.98 0.96 -11.41
N GLU A 74 5.15 1.52 -10.20
CA GLU A 74 5.79 0.81 -9.11
C GLU A 74 4.77 0.46 -8.01
N PHE A 75 4.08 1.45 -7.44
CA PHE A 75 3.10 1.17 -6.38
C PHE A 75 1.89 0.39 -6.89
N CYS A 76 1.19 0.88 -7.92
CA CYS A 76 -0.04 0.23 -8.39
C CYS A 76 0.23 -1.13 -9.04
N GLU A 77 1.23 -1.23 -9.92
CA GLU A 77 1.58 -2.51 -10.54
C GLU A 77 2.15 -3.52 -9.53
N GLY A 78 2.98 -3.08 -8.58
CA GLY A 78 3.45 -3.94 -7.48
C GLY A 78 2.29 -4.51 -6.67
N LEU A 79 1.30 -3.67 -6.33
CA LEU A 79 0.10 -4.10 -5.62
C LEU A 79 -0.76 -5.08 -6.43
N LYS A 80 -0.94 -4.85 -7.74
CA LYS A 80 -1.67 -5.79 -8.62
C LYS A 80 -0.99 -7.15 -8.69
N LEU A 81 0.33 -7.17 -8.84
CA LEU A 81 1.10 -8.42 -8.86
C LEU A 81 0.99 -9.16 -7.52
N TYR A 82 1.01 -8.44 -6.41
CA TYR A 82 0.87 -9.04 -5.09
C TYR A 82 -0.54 -9.62 -4.86
N ILE A 83 -1.59 -8.91 -5.27
CA ILE A 83 -2.97 -9.43 -5.27
C ILE A 83 -3.04 -10.73 -6.07
N LYS A 84 -2.46 -10.73 -7.29
CA LYS A 84 -2.45 -11.89 -8.16
C LYS A 84 -1.66 -13.06 -7.55
N PHE A 85 -0.56 -12.77 -6.86
CA PHE A 85 0.17 -13.77 -6.08
C PHE A 85 -0.70 -14.41 -4.99
N LEU A 86 -1.44 -13.61 -4.21
CA LEU A 86 -2.33 -14.13 -3.17
C LEU A 86 -3.48 -14.99 -3.75
N GLU A 87 -3.93 -14.68 -4.96
CA GLU A 87 -5.00 -15.42 -5.63
C GLU A 87 -4.52 -16.70 -6.34
N GLU A 88 -3.31 -16.69 -6.91
CA GLU A 88 -2.81 -17.77 -7.77
C GLU A 88 -1.65 -18.58 -7.15
N GLY A 89 -1.00 -18.07 -6.11
CA GLY A 89 0.13 -18.72 -5.42
C GLY A 89 1.45 -18.75 -6.22
N ALA A 90 1.56 -18.04 -7.34
CA ALA A 90 2.76 -18.07 -8.17
C ALA A 90 3.90 -17.20 -7.57
N VAL A 91 4.93 -17.83 -7.01
CA VAL A 91 6.08 -17.17 -6.33
C VAL A 91 6.77 -16.11 -7.20
N SER A 92 6.86 -16.32 -8.52
CA SER A 92 7.45 -15.32 -9.43
C SER A 92 6.68 -14.00 -9.50
N LEU A 93 5.39 -13.98 -9.12
CA LEU A 93 4.61 -12.75 -8.97
C LEU A 93 4.97 -12.03 -7.67
N GLU A 94 5.22 -12.77 -6.59
CA GLU A 94 5.63 -12.22 -5.30
C GLU A 94 6.98 -11.51 -5.41
N GLU A 95 7.97 -12.14 -6.05
CA GLU A 95 9.30 -11.55 -6.24
C GLU A 95 9.23 -10.25 -7.05
N LYS A 96 8.44 -10.24 -8.14
CA LYS A 96 8.24 -9.04 -8.95
C LYS A 96 7.51 -7.95 -8.18
N ALA A 97 6.52 -8.31 -7.38
CA ALA A 97 5.80 -7.36 -6.53
C ALA A 97 6.73 -6.72 -5.50
N LYS A 98 7.55 -7.52 -4.79
CA LYS A 98 8.56 -7.04 -3.83
C LYS A 98 9.55 -6.08 -4.49
N HIS A 99 10.06 -6.43 -5.67
CA HIS A 99 10.98 -5.55 -6.41
C HIS A 99 10.37 -4.19 -6.75
N LEU A 100 9.09 -4.14 -7.16
CA LEU A 100 8.40 -2.88 -7.43
C LEU A 100 8.10 -2.11 -6.14
N GLU A 101 7.77 -2.79 -5.05
CA GLU A 101 7.61 -2.17 -3.73
C GLU A 101 8.91 -1.50 -3.25
N GLU A 102 10.04 -2.19 -3.38
CA GLU A 102 11.35 -1.65 -2.98
C GLU A 102 11.70 -0.39 -3.78
N LYS A 103 11.44 -0.41 -5.10
CA LYS A 103 11.63 0.77 -5.96
C LYS A 103 10.75 1.93 -5.53
N TRP A 104 9.46 1.67 -5.33
CA TRP A 104 8.51 2.66 -4.86
C TRP A 104 8.95 3.25 -3.52
N GLY A 105 9.28 2.43 -2.53
CA GLY A 105 9.70 2.86 -1.21
C GLY A 105 10.96 3.72 -1.28
N LYS A 106 11.99 3.24 -2.00
CA LYS A 106 13.25 3.99 -2.19
C LYS A 106 13.01 5.35 -2.83
N TRP A 107 12.16 5.42 -3.85
CA TRP A 107 11.84 6.68 -4.50
C TRP A 107 11.01 7.59 -3.58
N PHE A 108 9.93 7.07 -2.99
CA PHE A 108 8.98 7.85 -2.19
C PHE A 108 9.66 8.47 -0.97
N PHE A 109 10.43 7.68 -0.21
CA PHE A 109 11.18 8.19 0.95
C PHE A 109 12.36 9.06 0.52
N GLY A 110 13.06 8.70 -0.56
CA GLY A 110 14.18 9.50 -1.08
C GLY A 110 13.77 10.86 -1.64
N LYS A 111 12.51 11.03 -2.05
CA LYS A 111 11.95 12.30 -2.54
C LYS A 111 11.05 13.00 -1.53
N PHE A 112 10.82 12.41 -0.35
CA PHE A 112 9.89 12.93 0.64
C PHE A 112 10.17 14.41 0.98
N ASP A 113 11.43 14.78 1.19
CA ASP A 113 11.83 16.16 1.50
C ASP A 113 11.67 17.14 0.33
N ALA A 114 11.74 16.64 -0.90
CA ALA A 114 11.55 17.42 -2.12
C ALA A 114 10.06 17.63 -2.47
N MET A 115 9.15 16.87 -1.85
CA MET A 115 7.72 17.08 -2.02
C MET A 115 7.27 18.38 -1.35
N SER A 116 6.21 18.99 -1.91
CA SER A 116 5.71 20.28 -1.43
C SER A 116 5.47 20.27 0.10
N LYS A 117 5.87 21.34 0.80
CA LYS A 117 5.66 21.48 2.26
C LYS A 117 4.21 21.23 2.68
N ARG A 118 3.26 21.69 1.86
CA ARG A 118 1.82 21.50 2.07
C ARG A 118 1.42 20.02 2.04
N PHE A 119 2.05 19.23 1.18
CA PHE A 119 1.79 17.80 1.09
C PHE A 119 2.42 17.02 2.24
N ARG A 120 3.66 17.35 2.62
CA ARG A 120 4.27 16.78 3.83
C ARG A 120 3.43 17.03 5.07
N TRP A 121 3.02 18.28 5.29
CA TRP A 121 2.10 18.63 6.38
C TRP A 121 0.79 17.84 6.29
N PHE A 122 0.21 17.69 5.10
CA PHE A 122 -1.04 16.94 4.93
C PHE A 122 -0.87 15.44 5.24
N LEU A 123 0.27 14.82 4.88
CA LEU A 123 0.58 13.45 5.25
C LEU A 123 0.78 13.30 6.77
N GLU A 124 1.48 14.24 7.40
CA GLU A 124 1.68 14.26 8.86
C GLU A 124 0.36 14.41 9.61
N GLU A 125 -0.53 15.32 9.17
CA GLU A 125 -1.85 15.50 9.77
C GLU A 125 -2.78 14.31 9.51
N PHE A 126 -2.70 13.69 8.33
CA PHE A 126 -3.45 12.48 8.03
C PHE A 126 -3.00 11.31 8.92
N ALA A 127 -1.69 11.16 9.16
CA ALA A 127 -1.15 10.17 10.07
C ALA A 127 -1.68 10.38 11.50
N LYS A 128 -1.58 11.61 12.04
CA LYS A 128 -2.07 11.95 13.39
C LYS A 128 -3.55 11.66 13.60
N ARG A 129 -4.41 12.04 12.63
CA ARG A 129 -5.87 11.83 12.73
C ARG A 129 -6.29 10.37 12.68
N LYS A 130 -5.42 9.46 12.24
CA LYS A 130 -5.72 8.03 12.17
C LYS A 130 -5.21 7.25 13.37
N ASP A 131 -4.19 7.74 14.08
CA ASP A 131 -3.82 7.22 15.40
C ASP A 131 -4.99 7.38 16.39
N GLU A 132 -5.73 8.50 16.31
CA GLU A 132 -6.96 8.74 17.08
C GLU A 132 -8.13 7.79 16.74
N ILE A 133 -8.13 7.19 15.54
CA ILE A 133 -9.20 6.27 15.09
C ILE A 133 -8.82 4.80 15.30
N LEU A 134 -7.53 4.48 15.39
CA LEU A 134 -7.03 3.12 15.64
C LEU A 134 -6.88 2.80 17.14
N PHE A 135 -6.75 3.83 17.99
CA PHE A 135 -6.76 3.71 19.45
C PHE A 135 -7.73 4.76 20.04
N PRO A 136 -9.06 4.58 19.90
CA PRO A 136 -9.97 5.33 20.75
C PRO A 136 -9.77 4.83 22.20
N ASP A 137 -9.54 5.77 23.12
CA ASP A 137 -9.50 5.52 24.57
C ASP A 137 -10.70 4.68 25.06
#